data_AF-A0A9X5N2A1-F1
#
_entry.id   AF-A0A9X5N2A1-F1
#
_cell.length_a   1.000
_cell.length_b   1.000
_cell.length_c   1.000
_cell.angle_alpha   90.00
_cell.angle_beta   90.00
_cell.angle_gamma   90.00
#
_symmetry.space_group_name_H-M   'P 1'
#
loop_
_entity.id
_entity.type
_entity.pdbx_description
1 polymer ?
#
loop_
_entity_poly.entity_id
_entity_poly.type
_entity_poly.pdbx_seq_one_letter_code
_entity_poly.pdbx_strand_id
1 'polypeptide(L)'
;MDWISIFFDDKGVFLWTSMTAAVALFLGVINILISIMNNRKTLKMQKEMHKKNLEQQQSISQDNLNLQKEMNVSNFKGNIVSKSRIEWIQEVRKQSVAFISSFYNLINYVNELELDGFFDAPDHKTRIKKIKKNHDLMKLISTLKEKGTLLILYFGPDTSKNSNNEFINYMVTLIVDRVDGLGTSYDVKNVLEQEDNILSLKDFLRIYLKAEWKRANGELKDSDIQSYLENDDIYNHIIASYESGFESHIERIEYIYTMKRIEELRRNEL
;
A
#
# COMPACT_ATOMS: atom_id res chain seq x y z
N MET A 1 -82.46 1.69 53.61
CA MET A 1 -82.06 3.11 53.69
C MET A 1 -83.00 3.86 52.80
N ASP A 2 -83.84 4.71 53.39
CA ASP A 2 -84.76 5.54 52.63
C ASP A 2 -83.94 6.64 51.95
N TRP A 3 -83.83 6.59 50.62
CA TRP A 3 -82.97 7.51 49.87
C TRP A 3 -83.50 8.95 49.90
N ILE A 4 -84.77 9.11 50.27
CA ILE A 4 -85.47 10.39 50.30
C ILE A 4 -84.97 11.24 51.48
N SER A 5 -84.65 10.64 52.63
CA SER A 5 -84.16 11.36 53.83
C SER A 5 -82.72 11.89 53.70
N ILE A 6 -82.01 11.55 52.62
CA ILE A 6 -80.69 12.10 52.32
C ILE A 6 -80.81 13.47 51.64
N PHE A 7 -81.87 13.70 50.86
CA PHE A 7 -82.03 14.92 50.04
C PHE A 7 -83.11 15.88 50.55
N PHE A 8 -83.92 15.46 51.54
CA PHE A 8 -85.03 16.23 52.09
C PHE A 8 -85.04 16.15 53.62
N ASP A 9 -85.31 17.27 54.30
CA ASP A 9 -85.50 17.30 55.76
C ASP A 9 -86.89 16.77 56.16
N ASP A 10 -87.13 16.63 57.48
CA ASP A 10 -88.37 16.11 58.07
C ASP A 10 -89.63 16.95 57.71
N LYS A 11 -89.46 18.10 57.05
CA LYS A 11 -90.51 19.02 56.57
C LYS A 11 -90.65 19.03 55.04
N GLY A 12 -89.89 18.19 54.32
CA GLY A 12 -89.91 18.11 52.87
C GLY A 12 -89.12 19.21 52.15
N VAL A 13 -88.25 19.95 52.86
CA VAL A 13 -87.40 20.99 52.27
C VAL A 13 -86.11 20.37 51.74
N PHE A 14 -85.77 20.69 50.48
CA PHE A 14 -84.60 20.15 49.80
C PHE A 14 -83.28 20.65 50.43
N LEU A 15 -82.42 19.72 50.87
CA LEU A 15 -81.13 20.00 51.48
C LEU A 15 -80.06 20.18 50.40
N TRP A 16 -79.82 21.42 49.97
CA TRP A 16 -78.76 21.74 48.99
C TRP A 16 -77.37 21.23 49.41
N THR A 17 -77.11 21.14 50.71
CA THR A 17 -75.84 20.62 51.26
C THR A 17 -75.61 19.14 50.97
N SER A 18 -76.64 18.30 50.96
CA SER A 18 -76.49 16.88 50.65
C SER A 18 -76.33 16.62 49.15
N MET A 19 -77.01 17.40 48.30
CA MET A 19 -76.76 17.43 46.86
C MET A 19 -75.31 17.86 46.56
N THR A 20 -74.83 18.90 47.24
CA THR A 20 -73.45 19.39 47.10
C THR A 20 -72.43 18.32 47.56
N ALA A 21 -72.71 17.62 48.66
CA ALA A 21 -71.87 16.52 49.16
C ALA A 21 -71.85 15.33 48.19
N ALA A 22 -73.00 14.97 47.60
CA ALA A 22 -73.09 13.90 46.61
C ALA A 22 -72.30 14.24 45.33
N VAL A 23 -72.43 15.48 44.82
CA VAL A 23 -71.65 15.97 43.67
C VAL A 23 -70.15 15.98 43.99
N ALA A 24 -69.75 16.46 45.17
CA ALA A 24 -68.36 16.47 45.60
C ALA A 24 -67.75 15.06 45.70
N LEU A 25 -68.53 14.09 46.19
CA LEU A 25 -68.10 12.69 46.30
C LEU A 25 -67.97 12.05 44.91
N PHE A 26 -68.91 12.30 44.00
CA PHE A 26 -68.84 11.83 42.61
C PHE A 26 -67.63 12.42 41.87
N LEU A 27 -67.40 13.74 41.99
CA LEU A 27 -66.24 14.41 41.42
C LEU A 27 -64.93 13.89 42.04
N GLY A 28 -64.91 13.60 43.34
CA GLY A 28 -63.77 12.99 44.02
C GLY A 28 -63.42 11.60 43.46
N VAL A 29 -64.43 10.73 43.28
CA VAL A 29 -64.24 9.39 42.70
C VAL A 29 -63.81 9.46 41.23
N ILE A 30 -64.41 10.35 40.43
CA ILE A 30 -64.02 10.56 39.03
C ILE A 30 -62.56 11.02 38.93
N ASN A 31 -62.12 11.97 39.77
CA ASN A 31 -60.74 12.44 39.79
C ASN A 31 -59.75 11.33 40.18
N ILE A 32 -60.10 10.45 41.13
CA ILE A 32 -59.30 9.29 41.50
C ILE A 32 -59.17 8.31 40.32
N LEU A 33 -60.27 8.01 39.62
CA LEU A 33 -60.26 7.12 38.46
C LEU A 33 -59.43 7.69 37.29
N ILE A 34 -59.57 8.98 37.00
CA ILE A 34 -58.76 9.69 35.98
C ILE A 34 -57.28 9.63 36.35
N SER A 35 -56.94 9.86 37.62
CA SER A 35 -55.56 9.79 38.12
C SER A 35 -54.96 8.39 37.97
N ILE A 36 -55.71 7.33 38.32
CA ILE A 36 -55.30 5.93 38.15
C ILE A 36 -55.09 5.59 36.67
N MET A 37 -56.00 6.03 35.79
CA MET A 37 -55.87 5.82 34.34
C MET A 37 -54.64 6.52 33.77
N ASN A 38 -54.41 7.78 34.13
CA ASN A 38 -53.22 8.53 33.70
C ASN A 38 -51.93 7.88 34.22
N ASN A 39 -51.86 7.48 35.49
CA ASN A 39 -50.69 6.80 36.04
C ASN A 39 -50.39 5.47 35.33
N ARG A 40 -51.42 4.68 34.99
CA ARG A 40 -51.24 3.45 34.22
C ARG A 40 -50.68 3.71 32.82
N LYS A 41 -51.15 4.76 32.13
CA LYS A 41 -50.65 5.16 30.82
C LYS A 41 -49.18 5.62 30.91
N THR A 42 -48.85 6.43 31.91
CA THR A 42 -47.47 6.89 32.17
C THR A 42 -46.54 5.73 32.47
N LEU A 43 -46.95 4.75 33.29
CA LEU A 43 -46.16 3.55 33.59
C LEU A 43 -45.89 2.69 32.35
N LYS A 44 -46.89 2.50 31.47
CA LYS A 44 -46.69 1.77 30.20
C LYS A 44 -45.70 2.50 29.31
N MET A 45 -45.86 3.81 29.17
CA MET A 45 -44.97 4.65 28.38
C MET A 45 -43.53 4.66 28.94
N GLN A 46 -43.36 4.70 30.26
CA GLN A 46 -42.06 4.59 30.92
C GLN A 46 -41.40 3.22 30.68
N LYS A 47 -42.16 2.12 30.74
CA LYS A 47 -41.64 0.78 30.42
C LYS A 47 -41.19 0.66 28.96
N GLU A 48 -41.97 1.17 28.03
CA GLU A 48 -41.61 1.18 26.61
C GLU A 48 -40.38 2.05 26.34
N MET A 49 -40.32 3.24 26.96
CA MET A 49 -39.18 4.14 26.84
C MET A 49 -37.91 3.52 27.44
N HIS A 50 -38.00 2.89 28.61
CA HIS A 50 -36.87 2.17 29.19
C HIS A 50 -36.43 1.01 28.29
N LYS A 51 -37.36 0.24 27.71
CA LYS A 51 -37.03 -0.84 26.78
C LYS A 51 -36.30 -0.31 25.54
N LYS A 52 -36.83 0.74 24.90
CA LYS A 52 -36.20 1.38 23.74
C LYS A 52 -34.82 1.95 24.07
N ASN A 53 -34.67 2.60 25.23
CA ASN A 53 -33.37 3.10 25.68
C ASN A 53 -32.36 1.98 25.92
N LEU A 54 -32.80 0.84 26.45
CA LEU A 54 -31.94 -0.33 26.66
C LEU A 54 -31.50 -0.94 25.32
N GLU A 55 -32.42 -1.11 24.38
CA GLU A 55 -32.14 -1.58 23.02
C GLU A 55 -31.17 -0.62 22.30
N GLN A 56 -31.39 0.69 22.43
CA GLN A 56 -30.52 1.71 21.86
C GLN A 56 -29.12 1.71 22.51
N GLN A 57 -29.02 1.53 23.83
CA GLN A 57 -27.73 1.39 24.50
C GLN A 57 -26.98 0.13 24.05
N GLN A 58 -27.69 -0.98 23.85
CA GLN A 58 -27.10 -2.22 23.35
C GLN A 58 -26.62 -2.06 21.90
N SER A 59 -27.40 -1.42 21.02
CA SER A 59 -26.99 -1.18 19.63
C SER A 59 -25.75 -0.28 19.57
N ILE A 60 -25.74 0.84 20.32
CA ILE A 60 -24.58 1.73 20.41
C ILE A 60 -23.34 0.98 20.93
N SER A 61 -23.50 0.14 21.94
CA SER A 61 -22.40 -0.69 22.48
C SER A 61 -21.85 -1.65 21.42
N GLN A 62 -22.74 -2.30 20.65
CA GLN A 62 -22.35 -3.21 19.59
C GLN A 62 -21.66 -2.49 18.42
N ASP A 63 -22.17 -1.32 18.03
CA ASP A 63 -21.58 -0.50 16.98
C ASP A 63 -20.18 -0.01 17.39
N ASN A 64 -20.01 0.42 18.64
CA ASN A 64 -18.70 0.78 19.18
C ASN A 64 -17.71 -0.40 19.17
N LEU A 65 -18.18 -1.61 19.52
CA LEU A 65 -17.36 -2.83 19.47
C LEU A 65 -16.93 -3.15 18.03
N ASN A 66 -17.85 -3.02 17.06
CA ASN A 66 -17.57 -3.25 15.65
C ASN A 66 -16.56 -2.23 15.11
N LEU A 67 -16.75 -0.95 15.41
CA LEU A 67 -15.81 0.13 15.05
C LEU A 67 -14.42 -0.11 15.65
N GLN A 68 -14.32 -0.54 16.91
CA GLN A 68 -13.04 -0.90 17.52
C GLN A 68 -12.38 -2.08 16.81
N LYS A 69 -13.13 -3.12 16.43
CA LYS A 69 -12.60 -4.26 15.67
C LYS A 69 -12.10 -3.82 14.30
N GLU A 70 -12.87 -3.03 13.57
CA GLU A 70 -12.48 -2.52 12.25
C GLU A 70 -11.21 -1.66 12.33
N MET A 71 -11.14 -0.77 13.33
CA MET A 71 -9.97 0.06 13.59
C MET A 71 -8.74 -0.79 13.92
N ASN A 72 -8.88 -1.80 14.79
CA ASN A 72 -7.80 -2.71 15.13
C ASN A 72 -7.31 -3.53 13.93
N VAL A 73 -8.23 -4.02 13.08
CA VAL A 73 -7.88 -4.74 11.85
C VAL A 73 -7.16 -3.82 10.86
N SER A 74 -7.65 -2.60 10.67
CA SER A 74 -7.01 -1.60 9.81
C SER A 74 -5.60 -1.27 10.30
N ASN A 75 -5.44 -0.99 11.60
CA ASN A 75 -4.16 -0.72 12.23
C ASN A 75 -3.19 -1.90 12.10
N PHE A 76 -3.67 -3.13 12.31
CA PHE A 76 -2.87 -4.34 12.16
C PHE A 76 -2.39 -4.52 10.70
N LYS A 77 -3.30 -4.37 9.73
CA LYS A 77 -2.95 -4.45 8.30
C LYS A 77 -1.95 -3.37 7.92
N GLY A 78 -2.18 -2.12 8.34
CA GLY A 78 -1.26 -1.01 8.11
C GLY A 78 0.12 -1.29 8.68
N ASN A 79 0.20 -1.74 9.94
CA ASN A 79 1.45 -2.10 10.59
C ASN A 79 2.20 -3.22 9.88
N ILE A 80 1.51 -4.27 9.42
CA ILE A 80 2.14 -5.35 8.65
C ILE A 80 2.68 -4.83 7.32
N VAL A 81 1.88 -4.07 6.57
CA VAL A 81 2.27 -3.53 5.26
C VAL A 81 3.50 -2.63 5.40
N SER A 82 3.49 -1.70 6.37
CA SER A 82 4.64 -0.84 6.66
C SER A 82 5.88 -1.64 7.04
N LYS A 83 5.73 -2.68 7.88
CA LYS A 83 6.86 -3.52 8.28
C LYS A 83 7.45 -4.31 7.11
N SER A 84 6.61 -4.94 6.30
CA SER A 84 7.05 -5.66 5.09
C SER A 84 7.72 -4.73 4.10
N ARG A 85 7.24 -3.48 3.95
CA ARG A 85 7.87 -2.47 3.10
C ARG A 85 9.25 -2.04 3.62
N ILE A 86 9.39 -1.84 4.94
CA ILE A 86 10.69 -1.55 5.57
C ILE A 86 11.68 -2.69 5.35
N GLU A 87 11.25 -3.94 5.55
CA GLU A 87 12.07 -5.13 5.33
C GLU A 87 12.50 -5.23 3.85
N TRP A 88 11.57 -5.04 2.92
CA TRP A 88 11.86 -4.97 1.49
C TRP A 88 12.91 -3.88 1.18
N ILE A 89 12.78 -2.66 1.71
CA ILE A 89 13.78 -1.58 1.53
C ILE A 89 15.16 -2.01 2.03
N GLN A 90 15.23 -2.66 3.20
CA GLN A 90 16.49 -3.12 3.78
C GLN A 90 17.16 -4.19 2.91
N GLU A 91 16.38 -5.14 2.39
CA GLU A 91 16.91 -6.18 1.50
C GLU A 91 17.35 -5.61 0.16
N VAL A 92 16.57 -4.70 -0.44
CA VAL A 92 16.97 -3.99 -1.66
C VAL A 92 18.30 -3.28 -1.46
N ARG A 93 18.49 -2.54 -0.35
CA ARG A 93 19.77 -1.86 -0.07
C ARG A 93 20.95 -2.83 -0.04
N LYS A 94 20.78 -4.02 0.57
CA LYS A 94 21.82 -5.06 0.60
C LYS A 94 22.15 -5.55 -0.81
N GLN A 95 21.13 -5.85 -1.62
CA GLN A 95 21.34 -6.31 -3.00
C GLN A 95 21.97 -5.23 -3.89
N SER A 96 21.55 -3.97 -3.74
CA SER A 96 22.14 -2.83 -4.46
C SER A 96 23.62 -2.67 -4.14
N VAL A 97 24.00 -2.74 -2.86
CA VAL A 97 25.42 -2.69 -2.45
C VAL A 97 26.19 -3.88 -3.02
N ALA A 98 25.63 -5.09 -2.98
CA ALA A 98 26.26 -6.28 -3.54
C ALA A 98 26.49 -6.16 -5.05
N PHE A 99 25.51 -5.64 -5.80
CA PHE A 99 25.60 -5.41 -7.25
C PHE A 99 26.62 -4.30 -7.59
N ILE A 100 26.57 -3.17 -6.92
CA ILE A 100 27.50 -2.06 -7.14
C ILE A 100 28.94 -2.50 -6.81
N SER A 101 29.13 -3.25 -5.72
CA SER A 101 30.45 -3.76 -5.33
C SER A 101 30.99 -4.78 -6.34
N SER A 102 30.15 -5.68 -6.85
CA SER A 102 30.58 -6.64 -7.87
C SER A 102 30.93 -5.96 -9.18
N PHE A 103 30.26 -4.86 -9.54
CA PHE A 103 30.63 -4.03 -10.68
C PHE A 103 32.02 -3.41 -10.50
N TYR A 104 32.31 -2.74 -9.38
CA TYR A 104 33.63 -2.13 -9.17
C TYR A 104 34.75 -3.18 -9.13
N ASN A 105 34.52 -4.34 -8.52
CA ASN A 105 35.48 -5.44 -8.55
C ASN A 105 35.78 -5.90 -9.98
N LEU A 106 34.75 -6.00 -10.83
CA LEU A 106 34.91 -6.34 -12.23
C LEU A 106 35.69 -5.25 -12.99
N ILE A 107 35.28 -3.98 -12.87
CA ILE A 107 35.92 -2.88 -13.60
C ILE A 107 37.38 -2.73 -13.22
N ASN A 108 37.72 -2.84 -11.93
CA ASN A 108 39.11 -2.80 -11.50
C ASN A 108 39.94 -3.89 -12.18
N TYR A 109 39.43 -5.12 -12.23
CA TYR A 109 40.11 -6.22 -12.92
C TYR A 109 40.18 -6.04 -14.44
N VAL A 110 39.11 -5.53 -15.07
CA VAL A 110 39.10 -5.22 -16.51
C VAL A 110 40.13 -4.12 -16.83
N ASN A 111 40.26 -3.11 -15.97
CA ASN A 111 41.23 -2.05 -16.14
C ASN A 111 42.67 -2.54 -16.00
N GLU A 112 42.95 -3.44 -15.05
CA GLU A 112 44.26 -4.12 -14.93
C GLU A 112 44.59 -4.90 -16.22
N LEU A 113 43.62 -5.68 -16.72
CA LEU A 113 43.79 -6.41 -17.97
C LEU A 113 44.01 -5.49 -19.19
N GLU A 114 43.33 -4.36 -19.25
CA GLU A 114 43.51 -3.37 -20.33
C GLU A 114 44.91 -2.77 -20.31
N LEU A 115 45.43 -2.41 -19.13
CA LEU A 115 46.80 -1.89 -18.98
C LEU A 115 47.87 -2.91 -19.42
N ASP A 116 47.59 -4.21 -19.26
CA ASP A 116 48.45 -5.30 -19.71
C ASP A 116 48.31 -5.62 -21.21
N GLY A 117 47.52 -4.84 -21.97
CA GLY A 117 47.23 -5.10 -23.38
C GLY A 117 46.47 -6.42 -23.60
N PHE A 118 45.71 -6.89 -22.60
CA PHE A 118 45.02 -8.17 -22.68
C PHE A 118 44.03 -8.21 -23.85
N PHE A 119 43.41 -7.08 -24.16
CA PHE A 119 42.38 -6.96 -25.19
C PHE A 119 42.95 -6.66 -26.59
N ASP A 120 44.25 -6.46 -26.75
CA ASP A 120 44.94 -6.10 -28.02
C ASP A 120 45.07 -7.24 -29.05
N ALA A 121 44.23 -8.27 -28.94
CA ALA A 121 44.22 -9.34 -29.94
C ALA A 121 43.84 -8.76 -31.33
N PRO A 122 44.59 -9.11 -32.39
CA PRO A 122 44.45 -8.52 -33.73
C PRO A 122 43.14 -8.92 -34.41
N ASP A 123 42.58 -10.09 -34.05
CA ASP A 123 41.29 -10.54 -34.56
C ASP A 123 40.26 -10.74 -33.43
N HIS A 124 39.01 -10.44 -33.76
CA HIS A 124 37.86 -10.48 -32.85
C HIS A 124 37.63 -11.88 -32.27
N LYS A 125 37.79 -12.93 -33.08
CA LYS A 125 37.57 -14.33 -32.66
C LYS A 125 38.60 -14.76 -31.61
N THR A 126 39.86 -14.37 -31.77
CA THR A 126 40.93 -14.64 -30.80
C THR A 126 40.70 -13.87 -29.51
N ARG A 127 40.25 -12.60 -29.59
CA ARG A 127 39.89 -11.81 -28.41
C ARG A 127 38.80 -12.49 -27.58
N ILE A 128 37.70 -12.89 -28.21
CA ILE A 128 36.60 -13.61 -27.54
C ILE A 128 37.12 -14.91 -26.91
N LYS A 129 37.94 -15.67 -27.63
CA LYS A 129 38.49 -16.93 -27.10
C LYS A 129 39.39 -16.68 -25.89
N LYS A 130 40.15 -15.59 -25.87
CA LYS A 130 41.01 -15.19 -24.75
C LYS A 130 40.18 -14.78 -23.53
N ILE A 131 39.16 -13.95 -23.73
CA ILE A 131 38.19 -13.54 -22.69
C ILE A 131 37.50 -14.76 -22.07
N LYS A 132 36.93 -15.64 -22.89
CA LYS A 132 36.22 -16.84 -22.41
C LYS A 132 37.11 -17.84 -21.68
N LYS A 133 38.43 -17.81 -21.92
CA LYS A 133 39.41 -18.65 -21.22
C LYS A 133 39.90 -18.03 -19.91
N ASN A 134 39.69 -16.74 -19.68
CA ASN A 134 40.06 -16.08 -18.43
C ASN A 134 38.99 -16.42 -17.37
N HIS A 135 39.28 -17.43 -16.55
CA HIS A 135 38.33 -17.91 -15.54
C HIS A 135 37.95 -16.84 -14.52
N ASP A 136 38.89 -16.00 -14.10
CA ASP A 136 38.63 -14.94 -13.12
C ASP A 136 37.72 -13.85 -13.69
N LEU A 137 37.96 -13.43 -14.94
CA LEU A 137 37.10 -12.50 -15.65
C LEU A 137 35.67 -13.05 -15.77
N MET A 138 35.54 -14.30 -16.24
CA MET A 138 34.23 -14.94 -16.40
C MET A 138 33.51 -15.13 -15.06
N LYS A 139 34.24 -15.39 -13.97
CA LYS A 139 33.68 -15.48 -12.62
C LYS A 139 33.15 -14.12 -12.15
N LEU A 140 33.88 -13.03 -12.39
CA LEU A 140 33.43 -11.68 -12.03
C LEU A 140 32.20 -11.26 -12.85
N ILE A 141 32.20 -11.53 -14.17
CA ILE A 141 31.02 -11.29 -15.03
C ILE A 141 29.81 -12.08 -14.52
N SER A 142 29.98 -13.38 -14.25
CA SER A 142 28.90 -14.23 -13.73
C SER A 142 28.37 -13.74 -12.38
N THR A 143 29.28 -13.30 -11.49
CA THR A 143 28.90 -12.74 -10.19
C THR A 143 28.08 -11.46 -10.36
N LEU A 144 28.49 -10.55 -11.25
CA LEU A 144 27.72 -9.35 -11.56
C LEU A 144 26.32 -9.70 -12.08
N LYS A 145 26.21 -10.66 -13.02
CA LYS A 145 24.94 -11.13 -13.57
C LYS A 145 24.02 -11.72 -12.51
N GLU A 146 24.58 -12.52 -11.60
CA GLU A 146 23.83 -13.08 -10.47
C GLU A 146 23.28 -11.97 -9.58
N LYS A 147 24.12 -11.00 -9.18
CA LYS A 147 23.68 -9.89 -8.31
C LYS A 147 22.69 -8.96 -9.01
N GLY A 148 22.85 -8.72 -10.31
CA GLY A 148 21.91 -7.94 -11.12
C GLY A 148 20.55 -8.62 -11.21
N THR A 149 20.53 -9.92 -11.52
CA THR A 149 19.29 -10.73 -11.53
C THR A 149 18.59 -10.70 -10.17
N LEU A 150 19.34 -10.91 -9.08
CA LEU A 150 18.77 -10.85 -7.73
C LEU A 150 18.17 -9.49 -7.41
N LEU A 151 18.83 -8.40 -7.79
CA LEU A 151 18.30 -7.05 -7.58
C LEU A 151 16.99 -6.81 -8.35
N ILE A 152 16.94 -7.20 -9.64
CA ILE A 152 15.73 -7.10 -10.48
C ILE A 152 14.54 -7.84 -9.87
N LEU A 153 14.76 -9.03 -9.28
CA LEU A 153 13.70 -9.82 -8.67
C LEU A 153 12.96 -9.11 -7.53
N TYR A 154 13.59 -8.14 -6.85
CA TYR A 154 12.93 -7.36 -5.80
C TYR A 154 11.96 -6.31 -6.33
N PHE A 155 12.06 -5.92 -7.60
CA PHE A 155 11.21 -4.89 -8.21
C PHE A 155 10.08 -5.47 -9.08
N GLY A 156 10.26 -6.72 -9.54
CA GLY A 156 9.27 -7.45 -10.33
C GLY A 156 9.02 -6.83 -11.71
N PRO A 157 8.27 -7.52 -12.59
CA PRO A 157 7.73 -6.91 -13.80
C PRO A 157 6.45 -6.14 -13.43
N ASP A 158 6.49 -4.82 -13.42
CA ASP A 158 5.29 -4.00 -13.23
C ASP A 158 5.18 -2.94 -14.33
N THR A 159 4.65 -3.37 -15.47
CA THR A 159 4.38 -2.50 -16.62
C THR A 159 3.17 -1.58 -16.40
N SER A 160 2.49 -1.66 -15.25
CA SER A 160 1.14 -1.10 -15.12
C SER A 160 1.01 0.12 -14.22
N LYS A 161 1.95 0.39 -13.29
CA LYS A 161 1.77 1.49 -12.31
C LYS A 161 3.02 2.20 -11.79
N ASN A 162 4.23 1.65 -11.94
CA ASN A 162 5.43 2.23 -11.33
C ASN A 162 6.62 2.22 -12.29
N SER A 163 6.76 3.30 -13.07
CA SER A 163 7.90 3.49 -13.99
C SER A 163 9.25 3.40 -13.29
N ASN A 164 9.34 3.70 -11.99
CA ASN A 164 10.60 3.67 -11.24
C ASN A 164 11.17 2.27 -11.05
N ASN A 165 10.30 1.28 -10.79
CA ASN A 165 10.74 -0.11 -10.66
C ASN A 165 11.29 -0.62 -11.99
N GLU A 166 10.59 -0.34 -13.09
CA GLU A 166 11.03 -0.74 -14.41
C GLU A 166 12.28 0.05 -14.86
N PHE A 167 12.41 1.31 -14.45
CA PHE A 167 13.62 2.09 -14.67
C PHE A 167 14.84 1.47 -13.98
N ILE A 168 14.69 0.97 -12.75
CA ILE A 168 15.75 0.23 -12.06
C ILE A 168 16.09 -1.05 -12.83
N ASN A 169 15.08 -1.81 -13.28
CA ASN A 169 15.29 -3.02 -14.08
C ASN A 169 16.06 -2.70 -15.36
N TYR A 170 15.69 -1.62 -16.05
CA TYR A 170 16.38 -1.12 -17.22
C TYR A 170 17.84 -0.77 -16.92
N MET A 171 18.12 0.04 -15.90
CA MET A 171 19.47 0.46 -15.54
C MET A 171 20.37 -0.73 -15.20
N VAL A 172 19.86 -1.69 -14.42
CA VAL A 172 20.60 -2.92 -14.08
C VAL A 172 20.85 -3.75 -15.34
N THR A 173 19.86 -3.89 -16.21
CA THR A 173 19.99 -4.63 -17.47
C THR A 173 21.00 -3.97 -18.40
N LEU A 174 20.97 -2.64 -18.54
CA LEU A 174 21.92 -1.86 -19.33
C LEU A 174 23.37 -2.15 -18.90
N ILE A 175 23.61 -2.14 -17.58
CA ILE A 175 24.93 -2.39 -17.01
C ILE A 175 25.40 -3.82 -17.29
N VAL A 176 24.52 -4.78 -17.03
CA VAL A 176 24.81 -6.21 -17.19
C VAL A 176 25.03 -6.57 -18.66
N ASP A 177 24.21 -6.08 -19.58
CA ASP A 177 24.28 -6.39 -21.02
C ASP A 177 25.58 -5.90 -21.64
N ARG A 178 26.04 -4.71 -21.26
CA ARG A 178 27.32 -4.15 -21.70
C ARG A 178 28.51 -4.99 -21.25
N VAL A 179 28.47 -5.51 -20.02
CA VAL A 179 29.49 -6.40 -19.48
C VAL A 179 29.43 -7.79 -20.13
N ASP A 180 28.24 -8.36 -20.29
CA ASP A 180 28.07 -9.70 -20.87
C ASP A 180 28.48 -9.74 -22.35
N GLY A 181 28.31 -8.61 -23.05
CA GLY A 181 28.77 -8.43 -24.42
C GLY A 181 30.24 -8.01 -24.56
N LEU A 182 31.04 -8.03 -23.48
CA LEU A 182 32.46 -7.68 -23.52
C LEU A 182 33.22 -8.56 -24.53
N GLY A 183 33.81 -7.91 -25.53
CA GLY A 183 34.56 -8.56 -26.60
C GLY A 183 33.69 -9.14 -27.73
N THR A 184 32.36 -9.07 -27.64
CA THR A 184 31.44 -9.45 -28.72
C THR A 184 30.78 -8.20 -29.31
N SER A 185 29.81 -7.64 -28.59
CA SER A 185 28.99 -6.49 -28.99
C SER A 185 29.50 -5.17 -28.40
N TYR A 186 30.34 -5.24 -27.36
CA TYR A 186 30.91 -4.08 -26.68
C TYR A 186 32.42 -4.23 -26.58
N ASP A 187 33.14 -3.13 -26.80
CA ASP A 187 34.56 -3.07 -26.51
C ASP A 187 34.82 -2.84 -25.02
N VAL A 188 36.09 -2.91 -24.63
CA VAL A 188 36.53 -2.69 -23.25
C VAL A 188 36.19 -1.27 -22.76
N LYS A 189 36.27 -0.28 -23.65
CA LYS A 189 35.99 1.12 -23.34
C LYS A 189 34.52 1.32 -22.94
N ASN A 190 33.58 0.70 -23.66
CA ASN A 190 32.16 0.69 -23.32
C ASN A 190 31.88 0.11 -21.93
N VAL A 191 32.70 -0.83 -21.46
CA VAL A 191 32.59 -1.41 -20.11
C VAL A 191 33.20 -0.48 -19.07
N LEU A 192 34.38 0.10 -19.33
CA LEU A 192 35.06 1.02 -18.41
C LEU A 192 34.30 2.35 -18.23
N GLU A 193 33.64 2.85 -19.28
CA GLU A 193 32.84 4.09 -19.27
C GLU A 193 31.44 3.92 -18.63
N GLN A 194 31.20 2.82 -17.90
CA GLN A 194 29.92 2.58 -17.22
C GLN A 194 29.82 3.17 -15.81
N GLU A 195 30.86 3.86 -15.33
CA GLU A 195 30.85 4.46 -14.00
C GLU A 195 29.66 5.40 -13.81
N ASP A 196 29.34 6.22 -14.81
CA ASP A 196 28.19 7.13 -14.78
C ASP A 196 26.84 6.39 -14.65
N ASN A 197 26.68 5.21 -15.28
CA ASN A 197 25.48 4.38 -15.13
C ASN A 197 25.33 3.87 -13.69
N ILE A 198 26.42 3.46 -13.08
CA ILE A 198 26.42 2.94 -11.71
C ILE A 198 26.20 4.07 -10.69
N LEU A 199 26.78 5.24 -10.91
CA LEU A 199 26.52 6.43 -10.10
C LEU A 199 25.06 6.86 -10.20
N SER A 200 24.51 6.92 -11.41
CA SER A 200 23.11 7.24 -11.67
C SER A 200 22.17 6.24 -10.99
N LEU A 201 22.42 4.93 -11.14
CA LEU A 201 21.64 3.89 -10.45
C LEU A 201 21.70 4.03 -8.93
N LYS A 202 22.89 4.26 -8.37
CA LYS A 202 23.10 4.45 -6.92
C LYS A 202 22.30 5.65 -6.40
N ASP A 203 22.40 6.80 -7.08
CA ASP A 203 21.71 8.02 -6.64
C ASP A 203 20.19 7.91 -6.84
N PHE A 204 19.75 7.30 -7.94
CA PHE A 204 18.35 6.96 -8.16
C PHE A 204 17.79 6.09 -7.02
N LEU A 205 18.44 4.97 -6.71
CA LEU A 205 18.03 4.07 -5.62
C LEU A 205 18.01 4.79 -4.27
N ARG A 206 18.97 5.68 -4.01
CA ARG A 206 19.01 6.46 -2.77
C ARG A 206 17.81 7.38 -2.63
N ILE A 207 17.42 8.08 -3.70
CA ILE A 207 16.27 8.98 -3.71
C ILE A 207 14.96 8.17 -3.63
N TYR A 208 14.82 7.16 -4.47
CA TYR A 208 13.64 6.31 -4.54
C TYR A 208 13.37 5.57 -3.22
N LEU A 209 14.39 4.91 -2.65
CA LEU A 209 14.23 4.19 -1.38
C LEU A 209 14.02 5.13 -0.19
N LYS A 210 14.40 6.41 -0.29
CA LYS A 210 14.06 7.43 0.71
C LYS A 210 12.57 7.79 0.62
N ALA A 211 12.01 7.95 -0.58
CA ALA A 211 10.57 8.15 -0.76
C ALA A 211 9.77 6.95 -0.22
N GLU A 212 10.20 5.74 -0.55
CA GLU A 212 9.61 4.49 -0.06
C GLU A 212 9.69 4.34 1.46
N TRP A 213 10.79 4.77 2.07
CA TRP A 213 10.94 4.81 3.53
C TRP A 213 9.94 5.76 4.18
N LYS A 214 9.79 6.98 3.62
CA LYS A 214 8.80 7.95 4.10
C LYS A 214 7.38 7.42 3.97
N ARG A 215 7.09 6.76 2.85
CA ARG A 215 5.81 6.08 2.61
C ARG A 215 5.52 5.00 3.63
N ALA A 216 6.50 4.15 3.92
CA ALA A 216 6.35 3.07 4.91
C ALA A 216 6.08 3.60 6.33
N ASN A 217 6.66 4.76 6.69
CA ASN A 217 6.45 5.40 7.99
C ASN A 217 5.22 6.31 8.06
N GLY A 218 4.44 6.43 6.97
CA GLY A 218 3.27 7.30 6.92
C GLY A 218 3.61 8.80 6.82
N GLU A 219 4.88 9.16 6.59
CA GLU A 219 5.32 10.55 6.34
C GLU A 219 4.93 11.03 4.93
N LEU A 220 4.67 10.10 4.01
CA LEU A 220 4.33 10.36 2.62
C LEU A 220 3.15 9.46 2.21
N LYS A 221 2.12 10.03 1.60
CA LYS A 221 0.99 9.24 1.11
C LYS A 221 1.37 8.51 -0.18
N ASP A 222 0.72 7.37 -0.42
CA ASP A 222 0.93 6.59 -1.65
C ASP A 222 0.69 7.41 -2.94
N SER A 223 -0.25 8.35 -2.93
CA SER A 223 -0.54 9.25 -4.05
C SER A 223 0.56 10.28 -4.35
N ASP A 224 1.38 10.59 -3.34
CA ASP A 224 2.26 11.76 -3.37
C ASP A 224 3.72 11.34 -3.68
N ILE A 225 3.98 10.04 -3.83
CA ILE A 225 5.33 9.49 -4.09
C ILE A 225 5.92 10.10 -5.36
N GLN A 226 5.16 10.05 -6.46
CA GLN A 226 5.69 10.45 -7.75
C GLN A 226 6.02 11.96 -7.75
N SER A 227 5.11 12.79 -7.24
CA SER A 227 5.37 14.22 -7.07
C SER A 227 6.52 14.52 -6.10
N TYR A 228 6.73 13.69 -5.06
CA TYR A 228 7.90 13.81 -4.19
C TYR A 228 9.20 13.54 -4.94
N LEU A 229 9.24 12.54 -5.82
CA LEU A 229 10.41 12.21 -6.64
C LEU A 229 10.68 13.31 -7.68
N GLU A 230 9.65 13.79 -8.36
CA GLU A 230 9.72 14.83 -9.40
C GLU A 230 10.13 16.21 -8.85
N ASN A 231 10.11 16.41 -7.54
CA ASN A 231 10.66 17.61 -6.90
C ASN A 231 12.17 17.54 -6.64
N ASP A 232 12.83 16.40 -6.91
CA ASP A 232 14.26 16.21 -6.73
C ASP A 232 15.01 16.39 -8.07
N ASP A 233 15.88 17.41 -8.16
CA ASP A 233 16.60 17.76 -9.38
C ASP A 233 17.48 16.62 -9.91
N ILE A 234 18.08 15.82 -9.01
CA ILE A 234 18.96 14.71 -9.39
C ILE A 234 18.12 13.59 -10.00
N TYR A 235 16.96 13.29 -9.40
CA TYR A 235 16.03 12.31 -9.95
C TYR A 235 15.61 12.70 -11.38
N ASN A 236 15.19 13.96 -11.58
CA ASN A 236 14.75 14.44 -12.89
C ASN A 236 15.89 14.41 -13.92
N HIS A 237 17.10 14.80 -13.52
CA HIS A 237 18.26 14.75 -14.40
C HIS A 237 18.60 13.32 -14.83
N ILE A 238 18.54 12.36 -13.91
CA ILE A 238 18.75 10.94 -14.22
C ILE A 238 17.67 10.45 -15.18
N ILE A 239 16.38 10.67 -14.88
CA ILE A 239 15.28 10.22 -15.76
C ILE A 239 15.46 10.78 -17.18
N ALA A 240 15.72 12.08 -17.31
CA ALA A 240 15.91 12.72 -18.61
C ALA A 240 17.13 12.17 -19.38
N SER A 241 18.23 11.86 -18.67
CA SER A 241 19.46 11.34 -19.30
C SER A 241 19.28 9.95 -19.91
N TYR A 242 18.30 9.19 -19.45
CA TYR A 242 18.05 7.81 -19.86
C TYR A 242 16.73 7.60 -20.60
N GLU A 243 15.95 8.67 -20.83
CA GLU A 243 14.58 8.63 -21.37
C GLU A 243 14.47 7.78 -22.65
N SER A 244 15.21 8.13 -23.70
CA SER A 244 15.15 7.42 -24.99
C SER A 244 15.54 5.92 -24.88
N GLY A 245 16.55 5.62 -24.06
CA GLY A 245 16.98 4.25 -23.84
C GLY A 245 15.96 3.45 -23.04
N PHE A 246 15.29 4.09 -22.08
CA PHE A 246 14.24 3.51 -21.28
C PHE A 246 12.97 3.25 -22.11
N GLU A 247 12.53 4.19 -22.94
CA GLU A 247 11.39 4.02 -23.86
C GLU A 247 11.62 2.82 -24.79
N SER A 248 12.80 2.73 -25.41
CA SER A 248 13.17 1.60 -26.26
C SER A 248 13.13 0.25 -25.52
N HIS A 249 13.49 0.25 -24.23
CA HIS A 249 13.43 -0.95 -23.38
C HIS A 249 11.99 -1.35 -23.08
N ILE A 250 11.11 -0.39 -22.77
CA ILE A 250 9.67 -0.65 -22.57
C ILE A 250 9.05 -1.25 -23.82
N GLU A 251 9.25 -0.65 -25.00
CA GLU A 251 8.74 -1.16 -26.27
C GLU A 251 9.20 -2.61 -26.53
N ARG A 252 10.48 -2.90 -26.27
CA ARG A 252 11.04 -4.24 -26.42
C ARG A 252 10.37 -5.24 -25.49
N ILE A 253 10.16 -4.88 -24.23
CA ILE A 253 9.51 -5.74 -23.23
C ILE A 253 8.06 -6.02 -23.64
N GLU A 254 7.31 -4.99 -24.00
CA GLU A 254 5.92 -5.12 -24.43
C GLU A 254 5.81 -6.03 -25.66
N TYR A 255 6.70 -5.85 -26.63
CA TYR A 255 6.77 -6.73 -27.81
C TYR A 255 7.00 -8.19 -27.43
N ILE A 256 7.97 -8.49 -26.55
CA ILE A 256 8.29 -9.85 -26.12
C ILE A 256 7.07 -10.52 -25.46
N TYR A 257 6.42 -9.84 -24.51
CA TYR A 257 5.27 -10.41 -23.81
C TYR A 257 4.05 -10.55 -24.72
N THR A 258 3.83 -9.60 -25.64
CA THR A 258 2.77 -9.69 -26.65
C THR A 258 2.96 -10.91 -27.54
N MET A 259 4.18 -11.15 -28.03
CA MET A 259 4.49 -12.30 -28.88
C MET A 259 4.31 -13.62 -28.14
N LYS A 260 4.79 -13.73 -26.89
CA LYS A 260 4.57 -14.93 -26.06
C LYS A 260 3.09 -15.23 -25.86
N ARG A 261 2.26 -14.21 -25.62
CA ARG A 261 0.81 -14.37 -25.48
C ARG A 261 0.17 -14.87 -26.78
N ILE A 262 0.59 -14.36 -27.93
CA ILE A 262 0.12 -14.82 -29.24
C ILE A 262 0.49 -16.29 -29.47
N GLU A 263 1.71 -16.70 -29.12
CA GLU A 263 2.16 -18.10 -29.21
C GLU A 263 1.34 -19.03 -28.31
N GLU A 264 1.03 -18.62 -27.08
CA GLU A 264 0.17 -19.39 -26.17
C GLU A 264 -1.25 -19.55 -26.72
N LEU A 265 -1.85 -18.48 -27.25
CA LEU A 265 -3.16 -18.55 -27.88
C LEU A 265 -3.16 -19.52 -29.07
N ARG A 266 -2.16 -19.45 -29.95
CA ARG A 266 -2.01 -20.38 -31.08
C ARG A 266 -1.83 -21.84 -30.64
N ARG A 267 -1.17 -22.09 -29.51
CA ARG A 267 -1.01 -23.45 -28.96
C ARG A 267 -2.29 -24.00 -28.34
N ASN A 268 -3.18 -23.14 -27.86
CA ASN A 268 -4.44 -23.54 -27.23
C ASN A 268 -5.60 -23.68 -28.24
N GLU A 269 -5.41 -23.21 -29.48
CA GLU A 269 -6.36 -23.35 -30.60
C GLU A 269 -6.07 -24.57 -31.51
N LEU A 270 -4.98 -25.32 -31.25
CA LEU A 270 -4.59 -26.57 -31.92
C LEU A 270 -4.84 -27.78 -31.02
#